data_AF-A0AAD9U2B0-F1
#
_entry.id   AF-A0AAD9U2B0-F1
#
_cell.length_a   1.000
_cell.length_b   1.000
_cell.length_c   1.000
_cell.angle_alpha   90.00
_cell.angle_beta   90.00
_cell.angle_gamma   90.00
#
_symmetry.space_group_name_H-M   'P 1'
#
loop_
_entity.id
_entity.type
_entity.pdbx_description
1 polymer ?
#
loop_
_entity_poly.entity_id
_entity_poly.type
_entity_poly.pdbx_seq_one_letter_code
_entity_poly.pdbx_strand_id
1 'polypeptide(L)'
;MNSFLYRFVNYRLKLYEFMQNIDRVLECIRHSEMFNDYQYSNTTPVYSTHLTSLEKHAATIYTRNVFFLMQDEIKEETSFNICSCVQDMDRYTYILKRFGSENLTWTTCFIPSANQIQCLCKLFETSGIPYSDSFSVMKAMNM
;
A
#
# COMPACT_ATOMS: atom_id res chain seq x y z
N MET A 1 -5.32 -51.90 6.72
CA MET A 1 -4.74 -50.82 7.55
C MET A 1 -4.94 -49.51 6.79
N ASN A 2 -5.68 -48.56 7.37
CA ASN A 2 -6.43 -47.52 6.63
C ASN A 2 -5.53 -46.42 6.03
N SER A 3 -5.34 -46.44 4.70
CA SER A 3 -4.64 -45.41 3.93
C SER A 3 -5.24 -44.00 4.10
N PHE A 4 -6.55 -43.93 4.40
CA PHE A 4 -7.25 -42.69 4.70
C PHE A 4 -6.74 -42.01 5.98
N LEU A 5 -6.49 -42.79 7.05
CA LEU A 5 -5.95 -42.25 8.31
C LEU A 5 -4.53 -41.73 8.10
N TYR A 6 -3.70 -42.45 7.33
CA TYR A 6 -2.34 -42.01 7.02
C TYR A 6 -2.33 -40.71 6.21
N ARG A 7 -3.22 -40.58 5.22
CA ARG A 7 -3.39 -39.34 4.43
C ARG A 7 -3.86 -38.17 5.28
N PHE A 8 -4.84 -38.39 6.16
CA PHE A 8 -5.38 -37.36 7.04
C PHE A 8 -4.34 -36.87 8.05
N VAL A 9 -3.62 -37.79 8.71
CA VAL A 9 -2.54 -37.45 9.65
C VAL A 9 -1.41 -36.69 8.94
N ASN A 10 -0.99 -37.15 7.76
CA ASN A 10 0.04 -36.48 6.97
C ASN A 10 -0.39 -35.06 6.53
N TYR A 11 -1.66 -34.87 6.14
CA TYR A 11 -2.17 -33.55 5.79
C TYR A 11 -2.16 -32.59 6.99
N ARG A 12 -2.59 -33.04 8.17
CA ARG A 12 -2.55 -32.21 9.39
C ARG A 12 -1.13 -31.86 9.81
N LEU A 13 -0.18 -32.79 9.69
CA LEU A 13 1.24 -32.53 9.97
C LEU A 13 1.80 -31.46 9.03
N LYS A 14 1.55 -31.57 7.72
CA LYS A 14 1.98 -30.56 6.74
C LYS A 14 1.37 -29.18 6.98
N LEU A 15 0.10 -29.11 7.38
CA LEU A 15 -0.55 -27.84 7.70
C LEU A 15 0.05 -27.22 8.96
N TYR A 16 0.36 -28.03 9.96
CA TYR A 16 1.03 -27.57 11.18
C TYR A 16 2.44 -27.04 10.88
N GLU A 17 3.23 -27.78 10.09
CA GLU A 17 4.56 -27.32 9.64
C GLU A 17 4.47 -26.02 8.83
N PHE A 18 3.45 -25.88 7.98
CA PHE A 18 3.18 -24.64 7.27
C PHE A 18 2.89 -23.48 8.21
N MET A 19 2.00 -23.66 9.19
CA MET A 19 1.69 -22.62 10.18
C MET A 19 2.91 -22.24 11.01
N GLN A 20 3.71 -23.21 11.46
CA GLN A 20 4.97 -22.93 12.16
C GLN A 20 5.96 -22.13 11.32
N ASN A 21 6.05 -22.41 10.02
CA ASN A 21 6.90 -21.64 9.12
C ASN A 21 6.39 -20.21 8.94
N ILE A 22 5.08 -20.00 8.85
CA ILE A 22 4.48 -18.66 8.84
C ILE A 22 4.80 -17.91 10.13
N ASP A 23 4.61 -18.53 11.30
CA ASP A 23 4.89 -17.90 12.59
C ASP A 23 6.36 -17.46 12.70
N ARG A 24 7.29 -18.31 12.25
CA ARG A 24 8.73 -17.98 12.20
C ARG A 24 9.04 -16.84 11.24
N VAL A 25 8.43 -16.84 10.05
CA VAL A 25 8.61 -15.74 9.08
C VAL A 25 8.07 -14.44 9.66
N LEU A 26 6.91 -14.46 10.31
CA LEU A 26 6.33 -13.30 10.98
C LEU A 26 7.21 -12.79 12.12
N GLU A 27 7.78 -13.69 12.93
CA GLU A 27 8.72 -13.32 14.00
C GLU A 27 9.98 -12.65 13.45
N CYS A 28 10.55 -13.21 12.37
CA CYS A 28 11.69 -12.60 11.67
C CYS A 28 11.33 -11.21 11.11
N ILE A 29 10.15 -11.04 10.51
CA ILE A 29 9.67 -9.73 10.01
C ILE A 29 9.58 -8.73 11.16
N ARG A 30 8.91 -9.10 12.26
CA ARG A 30 8.75 -8.21 13.43
C ARG A 30 10.08 -7.84 14.06
N HIS A 31 11.02 -8.77 14.14
CA HIS A 31 12.36 -8.48 14.64
C HIS A 31 13.13 -7.54 13.71
N SER A 32 13.01 -7.71 12.39
CA SER A 32 13.59 -6.81 11.39
C SER A 32 12.99 -5.40 11.48
N GLU A 33 11.67 -5.30 11.59
CA GLU A 33 10.96 -4.02 11.78
C GLU A 33 11.40 -3.34 13.07
N MET A 34 11.43 -4.07 14.19
CA MET A 34 11.88 -3.54 15.49
C MET A 34 13.34 -3.08 15.44
N PHE A 35 14.22 -3.83 14.78
CA PHE A 35 15.61 -3.43 14.61
C PHE A 35 15.74 -2.18 13.75
N ASN A 36 15.00 -2.09 12.64
CA ASN A 36 14.97 -0.90 11.80
C ASN A 36 14.45 0.31 12.60
N ASP A 37 13.31 0.17 13.28
CA ASP A 37 12.76 1.23 14.12
C ASP A 37 13.75 1.65 15.21
N TYR A 38 14.48 0.71 15.85
CA TYR A 38 15.51 1.03 16.83
C TYR A 38 16.71 1.77 16.21
N GLN A 39 17.30 1.25 15.14
CA GLN A 39 18.45 1.85 14.44
C GLN A 39 18.14 3.26 13.94
N TYR A 40 16.90 3.47 13.55
CA TYR A 40 16.47 4.68 12.89
C TYR A 40 15.61 5.61 13.77
N SER A 41 15.31 5.22 15.02
CA SER A 41 14.54 5.98 16.01
C SER A 41 15.08 7.38 16.25
N ASN A 42 16.40 7.57 16.10
CA ASN A 42 17.10 8.82 16.38
C ASN A 42 17.29 9.73 15.15
N THR A 43 16.74 9.38 13.98
CA THR A 43 16.87 10.22 12.77
C THR A 43 15.50 10.50 12.17
N THR A 44 15.20 11.77 11.92
CA THR A 44 13.98 12.16 11.20
C THR A 44 14.09 11.68 9.74
N PRO A 45 13.04 11.08 9.15
CA PRO A 45 13.05 10.73 7.74
C PRO A 45 13.28 11.98 6.88
N VAL A 46 14.12 11.87 5.85
CA VAL A 46 14.34 12.98 4.91
C VAL A 46 13.14 13.08 3.99
N TYR A 47 12.47 14.24 4.03
CA TYR A 47 11.42 14.59 3.08
C TYR A 47 12.05 14.91 1.74
N SER A 48 11.75 14.11 0.71
CA SER A 48 12.49 14.14 -0.56
C SER A 48 11.58 14.32 -1.77
N THR A 49 10.27 14.28 -1.58
CA THR A 49 9.31 14.37 -2.66
C THR A 49 8.59 15.72 -2.68
N HIS A 50 7.88 15.98 -3.79
CA HIS A 50 7.14 17.21 -4.00
C HIS A 50 5.88 17.33 -3.12
N LEU A 51 5.41 16.24 -2.51
CA LEU A 51 4.27 16.21 -1.57
C LEU A 51 4.75 16.24 -0.11
N THR A 52 5.56 17.25 0.24
CA THR A 52 6.22 17.33 1.55
C THR A 52 5.25 17.42 2.73
N SER A 53 4.06 18.02 2.55
CA SER A 53 2.99 18.05 3.57
C SER A 53 2.53 16.63 3.94
N LEU A 54 2.34 15.79 2.92
CA LEU A 54 1.90 14.42 3.07
C LEU A 54 2.99 13.53 3.68
N GLU A 55 4.26 13.73 3.28
CA GLU A 55 5.39 13.05 3.91
C GLU A 55 5.49 13.39 5.41
N LYS A 56 5.33 14.67 5.78
CA LYS A 56 5.33 15.09 7.19
C LYS A 56 4.24 14.39 7.99
N HIS A 57 3.02 14.35 7.45
CA HIS A 57 1.90 13.68 8.12
C HIS A 57 2.14 12.17 8.23
N ALA A 58 2.54 11.53 7.14
CA ALA A 58 2.83 10.10 7.10
C ALA A 58 3.94 9.67 8.06
N ALA A 59 4.99 10.49 8.23
CA ALA A 59 6.06 10.22 9.19
C ALA A 59 5.58 10.19 10.65
N THR A 60 4.39 10.73 10.96
CA THR A 60 3.77 10.66 12.29
C THR A 60 2.87 9.44 12.49
N ILE A 61 2.46 8.79 11.41
CA ILE A 61 1.49 7.69 11.42
C ILE A 61 2.15 6.35 11.14
N TYR A 62 3.09 6.31 10.19
CA TYR A 62 3.70 5.08 9.72
C TYR A 62 5.05 4.78 10.39
N THR A 63 5.36 3.49 10.52
CA THR A 63 6.73 3.04 10.80
C THR A 63 7.65 3.46 9.67
N ARG A 64 8.96 3.52 9.93
CA ARG A 64 9.91 4.07 8.96
C ARG A 64 9.95 3.28 7.65
N ASN A 65 9.83 1.95 7.71
CA ASN A 65 9.81 1.11 6.52
C ASN A 65 8.59 1.43 5.64
N VAL A 66 7.42 1.57 6.26
CA VAL A 66 6.18 1.90 5.55
C VAL A 66 6.22 3.33 5.00
N PHE A 67 6.84 4.27 5.72
CA PHE A 67 7.11 5.61 5.22
C PHE A 67 7.94 5.60 3.93
N PHE A 68 8.98 4.76 3.83
CA PHE A 68 9.77 4.67 2.61
C PHE A 68 9.01 4.05 1.44
N LEU A 69 8.18 3.03 1.68
CA LEU A 69 7.28 2.49 0.66
C LEU A 69 6.32 3.56 0.14
N MET A 70 5.77 4.36 1.05
CA MET A 70 4.92 5.49 0.73
C MET A 70 5.68 6.54 -0.12
N GLN A 71 6.92 6.88 0.24
CA GLN A 71 7.75 7.80 -0.56
C GLN A 71 7.97 7.28 -1.99
N ASP A 72 8.17 5.98 -2.16
CA ASP A 72 8.37 5.39 -3.48
C ASP A 72 7.09 5.47 -4.32
N GLU A 73 5.91 5.26 -3.71
CA GLU A 73 4.62 5.49 -4.38
C GLU A 73 4.39 6.97 -4.74
N ILE A 74 4.83 7.93 -3.91
CA ILE A 74 4.78 9.37 -4.27
C ILE A 74 5.73 9.67 -5.44
N LYS A 75 6.88 9.02 -5.53
CA LYS A 75 7.78 9.21 -6.68
C LYS A 75 7.14 8.66 -7.95
N GLU A 76 6.57 7.46 -7.88
CA GLU A 76 5.90 6.80 -9.00
C GLU A 76 4.63 7.52 -9.45
N GLU A 77 3.96 8.27 -8.56
CA GLU A 77 2.86 9.19 -8.91
C GLU A 77 3.19 10.06 -10.12
N THR A 78 4.43 10.55 -10.23
CA THR A 78 4.85 11.43 -11.34
C THR A 78 4.76 10.77 -12.71
N SER A 79 4.72 9.44 -12.76
CA SER A 79 4.54 8.68 -14.00
C SER A 79 3.08 8.61 -14.45
N PHE A 80 2.12 9.01 -13.61
CA PHE A 80 0.70 9.02 -13.90
C PHE A 80 0.23 10.39 -14.41
N ASN A 81 -0.69 10.33 -15.37
CA ASN A 81 -1.39 11.49 -15.90
C ASN A 81 -2.89 11.28 -15.75
N ILE A 82 -3.59 12.28 -15.23
CA ILE A 82 -5.05 12.29 -15.18
C ILE A 82 -5.57 12.63 -16.58
N CYS A 83 -6.28 11.70 -17.19
CA CYS A 83 -6.86 11.87 -18.52
C CYS A 83 -8.25 12.50 -18.48
N SER A 84 -9.05 12.15 -17.46
CA SER A 84 -10.39 12.71 -17.29
C SER A 84 -10.87 12.56 -15.85
N CYS A 85 -11.87 13.36 -15.50
CA CYS A 85 -12.61 13.27 -14.25
C CYS A 85 -14.10 13.29 -14.56
N VAL A 86 -14.85 12.33 -14.03
CA VAL A 86 -16.31 12.25 -14.13
C VAL A 86 -16.88 12.45 -12.73
N GLN A 87 -17.75 13.44 -12.60
CA GLN A 87 -18.48 13.68 -11.35
C GLN A 87 -19.87 13.03 -11.43
N ASP A 88 -20.20 12.25 -10.40
CA ASP A 88 -21.53 11.70 -10.17
C ASP A 88 -21.93 11.99 -8.72
N MET A 89 -22.86 12.93 -8.53
CA MET A 89 -23.25 13.45 -7.20
C MET A 89 -22.03 13.91 -6.38
N ASP A 90 -21.73 13.21 -5.27
CA ASP A 90 -20.60 13.43 -4.36
C ASP A 90 -19.42 12.47 -4.65
N ARG A 91 -19.31 12.00 -5.90
CA ARG A 91 -18.27 11.05 -6.30
C ARG A 91 -17.50 11.59 -7.49
N TYR A 92 -16.19 11.75 -7.32
CA TYR A 92 -15.27 12.18 -8.38
C TYR A 92 -14.44 10.99 -8.84
N THR A 93 -14.68 10.50 -10.05
CA THR A 93 -13.96 9.36 -10.63
C THR A 93 -12.91 9.85 -11.61
N TYR A 94 -11.65 9.65 -11.26
CA TYR A 94 -10.49 9.99 -12.06
C TYR A 94 -10.03 8.79 -12.87
N ILE A 95 -9.80 9.00 -14.16
CA ILE A 95 -9.19 8.01 -15.05
C ILE A 95 -7.76 8.48 -15.31
N LEU A 96 -6.80 7.63 -14.97
CA LEU A 96 -5.37 7.90 -15.09
C LEU A 96 -4.73 6.95 -16.09
N LYS A 97 -3.66 7.44 -16.74
CA LYS A 97 -2.76 6.63 -17.54
C LYS A 97 -1.33 6.79 -17.04
N ARG A 98 -0.61 5.69 -16.99
CA ARG A 98 0.83 5.69 -16.70
C ARG A 98 1.62 5.88 -17.99
N PHE A 99 2.62 6.76 -17.95
CA PHE A 99 3.57 6.93 -19.04
C PHE A 99 4.23 5.59 -19.39
N GLY A 100 4.31 5.26 -20.68
CA GLY A 100 4.79 3.95 -21.17
C GLY A 100 3.79 2.80 -21.09
N SER A 101 2.55 3.02 -20.62
CA SER A 101 1.49 2.01 -20.55
C SER A 101 0.23 2.44 -21.32
N GLU A 102 0.31 2.50 -22.65
CA GLU A 102 -0.73 3.10 -23.52
C GLU A 102 -2.11 2.44 -23.41
N ASN A 103 -2.12 1.12 -23.16
CA ASN A 103 -3.32 0.27 -23.12
C ASN A 103 -3.91 0.09 -21.71
N LEU A 104 -3.25 0.59 -20.68
CA LEU A 104 -3.71 0.44 -19.29
C LEU A 104 -4.28 1.77 -18.78
N THR A 105 -5.38 1.65 -18.06
CA THR A 105 -5.99 2.79 -17.36
C THR A 105 -6.22 2.40 -15.90
N TRP A 106 -6.02 3.37 -15.03
CA TRP A 106 -6.28 3.26 -13.61
C TRP A 106 -7.46 4.15 -13.27
N THR A 107 -8.30 3.68 -12.37
CA THR A 107 -9.48 4.44 -11.96
C THR A 107 -9.42 4.62 -10.45
N THR A 108 -9.37 5.88 -10.02
CA THR A 108 -9.41 6.26 -8.61
C THR A 108 -10.61 7.16 -8.37
N CYS A 109 -11.32 6.86 -7.30
CA CYS A 109 -12.52 7.57 -6.88
C CYS A 109 -12.22 8.38 -5.63
N PHE A 110 -12.72 9.61 -5.57
CA PHE A 110 -12.74 10.42 -4.36
C PHE A 110 -14.18 10.76 -3.97
N ILE A 111 -14.44 10.64 -2.66
CA ILE A 111 -15.73 10.94 -2.03
C ILE A 111 -15.48 12.02 -0.98
N PRO A 112 -15.79 13.30 -1.28
CA PRO A 112 -15.54 14.42 -0.38
C PRO A 112 -16.23 14.29 0.98
N SER A 113 -17.50 13.87 1.02
CA SER A 113 -18.25 13.76 2.30
C SER A 113 -17.64 12.79 3.29
N ALA A 114 -16.98 11.74 2.80
CA ALA A 114 -16.28 10.74 3.59
C ALA A 114 -14.77 11.02 3.74
N ASN A 115 -14.26 12.06 3.05
CA ASN A 115 -12.83 12.31 2.87
C ASN A 115 -12.05 11.04 2.47
N GLN A 116 -12.61 10.26 1.54
CA GLN A 116 -12.11 8.93 1.21
C GLN A 116 -11.66 8.85 -0.24
N ILE A 117 -10.47 8.26 -0.44
CA ILE A 117 -9.95 7.88 -1.76
C ILE A 117 -10.06 6.36 -1.90
N GLN A 118 -10.59 5.91 -3.03
CA GLN A 118 -10.81 4.50 -3.35
C GLN A 118 -10.19 4.20 -4.72
N CYS A 119 -9.07 3.47 -4.72
CA CYS A 119 -8.52 2.91 -5.95
C CYS A 119 -9.31 1.66 -6.36
N LEU A 120 -9.74 1.58 -7.62
CA LEU A 120 -10.36 0.36 -8.16
C LEU A 120 -9.38 -0.81 -8.31
N CYS A 121 -8.08 -0.55 -8.18
CA CYS A 121 -7.08 -1.59 -8.03
C CYS A 121 -7.28 -2.42 -6.74
N LYS A 122 -8.07 -1.93 -5.76
CA LYS A 122 -8.31 -2.53 -4.43
C LYS A 122 -7.07 -2.87 -3.60
N LEU A 123 -5.88 -2.51 -4.08
CA LEU A 123 -4.63 -2.87 -3.42
C LEU A 123 -4.43 -2.08 -2.11
N PHE A 124 -5.04 -0.90 -1.96
CA PHE A 124 -5.01 -0.13 -0.70
C PHE A 124 -5.51 -0.95 0.49
N GLU A 125 -6.51 -1.81 0.28
CA GLU A 125 -7.08 -2.69 1.31
C GLU A 125 -6.09 -3.77 1.78
N THR A 126 -5.01 -4.02 1.01
CA THR A 126 -4.03 -5.07 1.29
C THR A 126 -2.71 -4.56 1.86
N SER A 127 -2.27 -3.36 1.51
CA SER A 127 -0.95 -2.81 1.91
C SER A 127 -1.04 -1.72 2.98
N GLY A 128 -2.21 -1.14 3.22
CA GLY A 128 -2.40 -0.04 4.18
C GLY A 128 -1.76 1.28 3.78
N ILE A 129 -1.21 1.39 2.57
CA ILE A 129 -0.63 2.62 2.00
C ILE A 129 -1.31 2.97 0.67
N PRO A 130 -1.66 4.25 0.42
CA PRO A 130 -2.20 4.67 -0.87
C PRO A 130 -1.19 4.37 -2.00
N TYR A 131 -1.70 4.07 -3.19
CA TYR A 131 -0.86 3.84 -4.36
C TYR A 131 -0.64 5.12 -5.16
N SER A 132 0.32 5.08 -6.06
CA SER A 132 0.71 6.17 -6.96
C SER A 132 -0.47 6.90 -7.61
N ASP A 133 -1.50 6.18 -8.05
CA ASP A 133 -2.69 6.76 -8.68
C ASP A 133 -3.57 7.53 -7.68
N SER A 134 -3.61 7.10 -6.42
CA SER A 134 -4.27 7.80 -5.32
C SER A 134 -3.53 9.10 -4.97
N PHE A 135 -2.19 9.07 -4.94
CA PHE A 135 -1.38 10.28 -4.77
C PHE A 135 -1.56 11.27 -5.92
N SER A 136 -1.78 10.77 -7.14
CA SER A 136 -2.05 11.64 -8.30
C SER A 136 -3.34 12.41 -8.11
N VAL A 137 -4.37 11.75 -7.57
CA VAL A 137 -5.65 12.37 -7.27
C VAL A 137 -5.54 13.35 -6.10
N MET A 138 -4.83 12.99 -5.02
CA MET A 138 -4.55 13.90 -3.91
C MET A 138 -3.87 15.19 -4.38
N LYS A 139 -2.85 15.07 -5.25
CA LYS A 139 -2.16 16.20 -5.87
C LYS A 139 -3.13 17.08 -6.67
N ALA A 140 -3.97 16.47 -7.51
CA ALA A 140 -4.94 17.22 -8.31
C ALA A 140 -5.99 17.97 -7.47
N MET A 141 -6.27 17.50 -6.26
CA MET A 141 -7.16 18.15 -5.30
C MET A 141 -6.49 19.20 -4.43
N ASN A 142 -5.16 19.33 -4.50
CA ASN A 142 -4.36 20.14 -3.59
C ASN A 142 -4.57 19.75 -2.11
N MET A 143 -4.64 18.44 -1.83
CA MET A 143 -4.64 17.89 -0.46
C MET A 143 -3.28 17.95 0.21
#